data_AF-B6TSM6-F1
#
_entry.id   AF-B6TSM6-F1
#
_cell.length_a   1.000
_cell.length_b   1.000
_cell.length_c   1.000
_cell.angle_alpha   90.00
_cell.angle_beta   90.00
_cell.angle_gamma   90.00
#
_symmetry.space_group_name_H-M   'P 1'
#
loop_
_entity.id
_entity.type
_entity.pdbx_description
1 polymer ?
#
loop_
_entity_poly.entity_id
_entity_poly.type
_entity_poly.pdbx_seq_one_letter_code
_entity_poly.pdbx_strand_id
1 'polypeptide(L)'
;MAAAAPTRAEVLSLFRSLLRTAKQFSDYNIREYTRRRAADAFRENSALSDAPSAAALFAVGKQQLEVAKRQAVIYSIYAPKAKSVMELKVQ
;
A
#
# COMPACT_ATOMS: atom_id res chain seq x y z
N MET A 1 -21.98 -15.14 4.97
CA MET A 1 -22.44 -13.80 5.34
C MET A 1 -21.98 -12.84 4.26
N ALA A 2 -22.88 -12.15 3.56
CA ALA A 2 -22.47 -11.18 2.55
C ALA A 2 -21.68 -10.07 3.28
N ALA A 3 -20.38 -9.95 3.00
CA ALA A 3 -19.58 -8.90 3.60
C ALA A 3 -20.17 -7.56 3.14
N ALA A 4 -20.58 -6.72 4.10
CA ALA A 4 -21.08 -5.39 3.78
C ALA A 4 -20.02 -4.61 3.00
N ALA A 5 -20.45 -3.80 2.04
CA ALA A 5 -19.54 -2.92 1.32
C ALA A 5 -18.82 -1.99 2.31
N PRO A 6 -17.51 -1.78 2.17
CA PRO A 6 -16.77 -0.88 3.03
C PRO A 6 -17.28 0.55 2.84
N THR A 7 -17.35 1.29 3.94
CA THR A 7 -17.66 2.71 3.89
C THR A 7 -16.51 3.51 3.25
N ARG A 8 -16.81 4.68 2.70
CA ARG A 8 -15.78 5.59 2.16
C ARG A 8 -14.67 5.89 3.17
N ALA A 9 -15.01 6.02 4.46
CA ALA A 9 -14.05 6.29 5.52
C ALA A 9 -13.07 5.12 5.72
N GLU A 10 -13.57 3.88 5.69
CA GLU A 10 -12.76 2.66 5.79
C GLU A 10 -11.83 2.50 4.59
N VAL A 11 -12.33 2.74 3.39
CA VAL A 11 -11.53 2.73 2.14
C VAL A 11 -10.39 3.74 2.23
N LEU A 12 -10.68 4.99 2.62
CA LEU A 12 -9.65 6.03 2.79
C LEU A 12 -8.66 5.70 3.92
N SER A 13 -9.13 5.10 5.00
CA SER A 13 -8.26 4.65 6.11
C SER A 13 -7.28 3.57 5.65
N LEU A 14 -7.76 2.60 4.86
CA LEU A 14 -6.92 1.57 4.25
C LEU A 14 -5.89 2.18 3.31
N PHE A 15 -6.31 3.08 2.42
CA PHE A 15 -5.39 3.77 1.51
C PHE A 15 -4.28 4.53 2.25
N ARG A 16 -4.65 5.33 3.26
CA ARG A 16 -3.66 6.05 4.09
C ARG A 16 -2.73 5.10 4.84
N SER A 17 -3.24 3.95 5.28
CA SER A 17 -2.43 2.93 5.96
C SER A 17 -1.39 2.33 5.01
N LEU A 18 -1.78 1.99 3.78
CA LEU A 18 -0.84 1.53 2.74
C LEU A 18 0.23 2.59 2.43
N LEU A 19 -0.16 3.86 2.31
CA LEU A 19 0.79 4.95 2.07
C LEU A 19 1.76 5.16 3.25
N ARG A 20 1.31 4.98 4.50
CA ARG A 20 2.19 5.03 5.68
C ARG A 20 3.15 3.85 5.69
N THR A 21 2.68 2.64 5.39
CA THR A 21 3.53 1.46 5.31
C THR A 21 4.54 1.55 4.17
N ALA A 22 4.16 2.12 3.02
CA ALA A 22 5.11 2.37 1.93
C ALA A 22 6.31 3.20 2.39
N LYS A 23 6.10 4.24 3.23
CA LYS A 23 7.18 5.07 3.78
C LYS A 23 8.13 4.33 4.73
N GLN A 24 7.74 3.16 5.25
CA GLN A 24 8.58 2.37 6.17
C GLN A 24 9.65 1.57 5.43
N PHE A 25 9.54 1.40 4.10
CA PHE A 25 10.57 0.74 3.31
C PHE A 25 11.81 1.63 3.18
N SER A 26 12.95 1.09 3.57
CA SER A 26 14.29 1.69 3.41
C SER A 26 14.66 1.81 1.94
N ASP A 27 14.41 0.75 1.17
CA ASP A 27 14.68 0.69 -0.26
C ASP A 27 13.76 1.65 -1.04
N TYR A 28 14.38 2.52 -1.85
CA TYR A 28 13.69 3.49 -2.70
C TYR A 28 12.69 2.85 -3.66
N ASN A 29 13.11 1.79 -4.36
CA ASN A 29 12.30 1.15 -5.40
C ASN A 29 11.06 0.52 -4.78
N ILE A 30 11.21 -0.18 -3.66
CA ILE A 30 10.09 -0.84 -2.99
C ILE A 30 9.13 0.18 -2.37
N ARG A 31 9.67 1.26 -1.78
CA ARG A 31 8.85 2.36 -1.27
C ARG A 31 8.00 3.01 -2.36
N GLU A 32 8.62 3.39 -3.48
CA GLU A 32 7.91 4.03 -4.60
C GLU A 32 6.99 3.07 -5.34
N TYR A 33 7.39 1.81 -5.51
CA TYR A 33 6.52 0.76 -6.05
C TYR A 33 5.27 0.58 -5.18
N THR A 34 5.43 0.40 -3.87
CA THR A 34 4.30 0.17 -2.95
C THR A 34 3.36 1.37 -2.95
N ARG A 35 3.91 2.59 -2.97
CA ARG A 35 3.12 3.84 -3.07
C ARG A 35 2.32 3.91 -4.37
N ARG A 36 2.96 3.68 -5.52
CA ARG A 36 2.31 3.69 -6.84
C ARG A 36 1.26 2.60 -6.95
N ARG A 37 1.61 1.36 -6.61
CA ARG A 37 0.71 0.21 -6.65
C ARG A 37 -0.56 0.45 -5.81
N ALA A 38 -0.43 1.03 -4.63
CA ALA A 38 -1.58 1.42 -3.82
C ALA A 38 -2.42 2.51 -4.48
N ALA A 39 -1.81 3.55 -5.05
CA ALA A 39 -2.54 4.61 -5.73
C ALA A 39 -3.28 4.09 -6.98
N ASP A 40 -2.61 3.28 -7.80
CA ASP A 40 -3.16 2.74 -9.05
C ASP A 40 -4.31 1.78 -8.76
N ALA A 41 -4.17 0.87 -7.79
CA ALA A 41 -5.24 -0.04 -7.39
C ALA A 41 -6.53 0.69 -6.98
N PHE A 42 -6.41 1.78 -6.22
CA PHE A 42 -7.57 2.56 -5.77
C PHE A 42 -8.19 3.39 -6.90
N ARG A 43 -7.38 3.85 -7.85
CA ARG A 43 -7.87 4.56 -9.05
C ARG A 43 -8.62 3.62 -9.98
N GLU A 44 -8.03 2.46 -10.28
CA GLU A 44 -8.63 1.40 -11.12
C GLU A 44 -10.00 0.96 -10.59
N ASN A 45 -10.15 0.85 -9.27
CA ASN A 45 -11.38 0.36 -8.63
C ASN A 45 -12.30 1.48 -8.10
N SER A 46 -12.04 2.74 -8.47
CA SER A 46 -12.80 3.90 -7.96
C SER A 46 -14.25 3.96 -8.45
N ALA A 47 -14.53 3.42 -9.63
CA ALA A 47 -15.85 3.40 -10.25
C ALA A 47 -16.66 2.12 -9.93
N LEU A 48 -16.14 1.25 -9.05
CA LEU A 48 -16.81 0.00 -8.72
C LEU A 48 -18.09 0.26 -7.93
N SER A 49 -19.23 -0.14 -8.50
CA SER A 49 -20.56 0.00 -7.91
C SER A 49 -21.05 -1.27 -7.19
N ASP A 50 -20.48 -2.42 -7.51
CA ASP A 50 -20.90 -3.70 -6.96
C ASP A 50 -20.40 -3.90 -5.51
N ALA A 51 -21.34 -4.00 -4.57
CA ALA A 51 -21.05 -4.12 -3.15
C ALA A 51 -20.25 -5.40 -2.78
N PRO A 52 -20.61 -6.61 -3.26
CA PRO A 52 -19.80 -7.82 -3.09
C PRO A 52 -18.36 -7.67 -3.60
N SER A 53 -18.18 -7.14 -4.82
CA SER A 53 -16.85 -6.93 -5.40
C SER A 53 -16.03 -5.92 -4.59
N ALA A 54 -16.65 -4.83 -4.13
CA ALA A 54 -15.99 -3.85 -3.28
C ALA A 54 -15.54 -4.45 -1.94
N ALA A 55 -16.37 -5.29 -1.32
CA ALA A 55 -16.02 -5.98 -0.09
C ALA A 55 -14.87 -6.99 -0.29
N ALA A 56 -14.87 -7.73 -1.40
CA ALA A 56 -13.80 -8.67 -1.74
C ALA A 56 -12.46 -7.95 -1.97
N LEU A 57 -12.44 -6.89 -2.78
CA LEU A 57 -11.24 -6.09 -3.03
C LEU A 57 -10.71 -5.40 -1.77
N PHE A 58 -11.61 -4.95 -0.91
CA PHE A 58 -11.23 -4.36 0.38
C PHE A 58 -10.57 -5.39 1.31
N ALA A 59 -11.07 -6.63 1.32
CA ALA A 59 -10.43 -7.73 2.04
C ALA A 59 -9.03 -8.05 1.49
N VAL A 60 -8.88 -8.08 0.15
CA VAL A 60 -7.58 -8.23 -0.51
C VAL A 60 -6.64 -7.09 -0.13
N GLY A 61 -7.12 -5.84 -0.13
CA GLY A 61 -6.32 -4.68 0.27
C GLY A 61 -5.87 -4.73 1.74
N LYS A 62 -6.72 -5.23 2.65
CA LYS A 62 -6.33 -5.50 4.05
C LYS A 62 -5.23 -6.56 4.13
N GLN A 63 -5.36 -7.67 3.39
CA GLN A 63 -4.33 -8.70 3.35
C GLN A 63 -3.00 -8.16 2.79
N GLN A 64 -3.05 -7.35 1.72
CA GLN A 64 -1.87 -6.70 1.15
C GLN A 64 -1.22 -5.73 2.14
N LEU A 65 -2.00 -5.00 2.95
CA LEU A 65 -1.45 -4.15 4.00
C LEU A 65 -0.66 -4.97 5.03
N GLU A 66 -1.18 -6.11 5.48
CA GLU A 66 -0.47 -6.97 6.43
C GLU A 66 0.78 -7.62 5.82
N VAL A 67 0.76 -7.94 4.53
CA VAL A 67 1.96 -8.36 3.80
C VAL A 67 2.98 -7.22 3.76
N ALA A 68 2.57 -6.02 3.34
CA ALA A 68 3.46 -4.87 3.22
C ALA A 68 4.12 -4.50 4.55
N LYS A 69 3.37 -4.55 5.67
CA LYS A 69 3.92 -4.31 7.02
C LYS A 69 5.01 -5.31 7.38
N ARG A 70 4.79 -6.60 7.15
CA ARG A 70 5.79 -7.64 7.41
C ARG A 70 7.01 -7.48 6.51
N GLN A 71 6.80 -7.17 5.23
CA GLN A 71 7.89 -6.92 4.30
C GLN A 71 8.71 -5.70 4.71
N ALA A 72 8.09 -4.62 5.18
CA ALA A 72 8.83 -3.46 5.67
C ALA A 72 9.81 -3.80 6.81
N VAL A 73 9.42 -4.72 7.71
CA VAL A 73 10.31 -5.23 8.76
C VAL A 73 11.46 -6.06 8.20
N ILE A 74 11.20 -6.94 7.23
CA ILE A 74 12.26 -7.75 6.62
C ILE A 74 13.26 -6.86 5.87
N TYR A 75 12.77 -5.89 5.11
CA TYR A 75 13.61 -4.95 4.36
C TYR A 75 14.44 -4.04 5.25
N SER A 76 13.99 -3.74 6.47
CA SER A 76 14.78 -2.93 7.41
C SER A 76 16.01 -3.70 7.93
N ILE A 77 15.94 -5.03 8.03
CA ILE A 77 17.05 -5.88 8.46
C ILE A 77 18.16 -5.92 7.40
N TYR A 78 17.80 -5.84 6.12
CA TYR A 78 18.74 -5.86 4.99
C TYR A 78 18.93 -4.49 4.32
N ALA A 79 18.62 -3.40 5.04
CA ALA A 79 18.70 -2.07 4.46
C ALA A 79 20.15 -1.75 4.02
N PRO A 80 20.36 -1.27 2.78
CA PRO A 80 21.68 -0.89 2.32
C PRO A 80 22.22 0.30 3.13
N LYS A 81 23.53 0.31 3.39
CA LYS A 81 24.20 1.40 4.13
C LYS A 81 24.18 2.73 3.38
N ALA A 82 24.25 2.66 2.06
CA ALA A 82 24.15 3.81 1.18
C ALA A 82 22.71 3.95 0.66
N LYS A 83 22.26 5.19 0.52
CA LYS A 83 20.97 5.48 -0.12
C LYS A 83 21.04 5.18 -1.62
N SER A 84 19.87 4.96 -2.23
CA SER A 84 19.79 4.86 -3.69
C SER A 84 20.30 6.13 -4.35
N VAL A 85 20.90 6.02 -5.55
CA VAL A 85 21.28 7.18 -6.37
C VAL A 85 20.09 8.11 -6.59
N MET A 86 18.88 7.57 -6.67
CA MET A 86 17.62 8.33 -6.82
C MET A 86 17.26 9.20 -5.60
N GLU A 87 17.91 8.97 -4.46
CA GLU A 87 17.71 9.75 -3.22
C GLU A 87 18.86 10.69 -2.92
N LEU A 88 19.95 10.63 -3.69
CA LEU A 88 21.05 11.56 -3.56
C LEU A 88 20.59 12.92 -4.06
N LYS A 89 20.71 13.94 -3.21
CA LYS A 89 20.56 15.32 -3.66
C LYS A 89 21.82 15.67 -4.44
N VAL A 90 21.66 15.97 -5.73
CA VAL A 90 22.72 16.64 -6.49
C VAL A 90 22.99 17.95 -5.75
N GLN A 91 24.24 18.15 -5.32
CA GLN A 91 24.68 19.37 -4.66
C GLN A 91 24.71 20.52 -5.66
#